data_AF-A0AB32W2V2-F1
#
_entry.id   AF-A0AB32W2V2-F1
#
_cell.length_a   1.000
_cell.length_b   1.000
_cell.length_c   1.000
_cell.angle_alpha   90.00
_cell.angle_beta   90.00
_cell.angle_gamma   90.00
#
_symmetry.space_group_name_H-M   'P 1'
#
loop_
_entity.id
_entity.type
_entity.pdbx_description
1 polymer ?
#
loop_
_entity_poly.entity_id
_entity_poly.type
_entity_poly.pdbx_seq_one_letter_code
_entity_poly.pdbx_strand_id
1 'polypeptide(L)'
;MAELKSCAEWKPFIAMIAIDFLFAVVNILLKKVLDEGMNHLVLITFRLSISTIFLAPIGYFWERNSRPKLTPRILCYLFCSAIVGASLTQYFFLLGIQYTSATFACAFVNMVPVLTFIMALPFRIETVNLKSNGGRAKILGSVICVGGALLLTLYKGMPLFKHPRSQALAPTMANAIKLSSSRRAERWTIGCLALIVGTMLWSSWFIIQSHVGKRYPCQYSSTAIMSFFGAIQSALLSLSTSRDLSIWVLRGKVEIITVLYSGMIGSGLCYVGMAWCVKKRGPVFTAAFSPLVQIMAAMFDIPILHEQLNLGSLLGSIVVIIGLYILLWGKNKEVQNYASKIAQEAKEIREQETQLQVITVSCDLSCPEAK
;
A
#
# COMPACT_ATOMS: atom_id res chain seq x y z
N MET A 1 -16.69 27.30 5.84
CA MET A 1 -16.85 25.87 6.22
C MET A 1 -16.62 24.90 5.05
N ALA A 2 -16.95 25.24 3.80
CA ALA A 2 -16.66 24.42 2.61
C ALA A 2 -15.15 24.31 2.27
N GLU A 3 -14.41 25.41 2.40
CA GLU A 3 -12.94 25.48 2.22
C GLU A 3 -12.18 24.52 3.17
N LEU A 4 -12.56 24.48 4.45
CA LEU A 4 -12.01 23.56 5.46
C LEU A 4 -12.35 22.09 5.18
N LYS A 5 -13.52 21.82 4.58
CA LYS A 5 -13.95 20.48 4.17
C LYS A 5 -13.12 19.99 2.97
N SER A 6 -12.88 20.87 2.00
CA SER A 6 -12.01 20.59 0.85
C SER A 6 -10.58 20.27 1.29
N CYS A 7 -9.97 21.10 2.15
CA CYS A 7 -8.60 20.86 2.62
C CYS A 7 -8.45 19.53 3.37
N ALA A 8 -9.45 19.10 4.16
CA ALA A 8 -9.44 17.81 4.84
C ALA A 8 -9.53 16.60 3.89
N GLU A 9 -10.17 16.77 2.73
CA GLU A 9 -10.31 15.72 1.72
C GLU A 9 -8.99 15.45 0.95
N TRP A 10 -8.16 16.48 0.75
CA TRP A 10 -6.86 16.34 0.06
C TRP A 10 -5.73 15.79 0.93
N LYS A 11 -5.86 15.80 2.27
CA LYS A 11 -4.78 15.32 3.17
C LYS A 11 -4.32 13.89 2.86
N PRO A 12 -5.20 12.88 2.67
CA PRO A 12 -4.76 11.53 2.30
C PRO A 12 -4.09 11.46 0.93
N PHE A 13 -4.45 12.33 0.00
CA PHE A 13 -3.84 12.37 -1.33
C PHE A 13 -2.40 12.89 -1.28
N ILE A 14 -2.21 14.05 -0.62
CA ILE A 14 -0.89 14.65 -0.42
C ILE A 14 0.00 13.69 0.40
N ALA A 15 -0.57 13.04 1.42
CA ALA A 15 0.14 12.04 2.21
C ALA A 15 0.59 10.85 1.35
N MET A 16 -0.26 10.30 0.48
CA MET A 16 0.13 9.19 -0.40
C MET A 16 1.21 9.60 -1.40
N ILE A 17 1.11 10.76 -2.04
CA ILE A 17 2.16 11.26 -2.94
C ILE A 17 3.50 11.40 -2.21
N ALA A 18 3.49 11.97 -1.00
CA ALA A 18 4.70 12.10 -0.19
C ALA A 18 5.26 10.73 0.22
N ILE A 19 4.41 9.79 0.62
CA ILE A 19 4.78 8.41 0.96
C ILE A 19 5.43 7.72 -0.23
N ASP A 20 4.83 7.84 -1.42
CA ASP A 20 5.32 7.20 -2.64
C ASP A 20 6.68 7.75 -3.05
N PHE A 21 6.86 9.06 -2.92
CA PHE A 21 8.13 9.73 -3.14
C PHE A 21 9.21 9.22 -2.18
N LEU A 22 8.90 9.14 -0.88
CA LEU A 22 9.83 8.63 0.13
C LEU A 22 10.17 7.16 -0.13
N PHE A 23 9.19 6.34 -0.54
CA PHE A 23 9.43 4.96 -0.93
C PHE A 23 10.30 4.83 -2.18
N ALA A 24 10.15 5.71 -3.17
CA ALA A 24 11.02 5.73 -4.33
C ALA A 24 12.48 5.94 -3.93
N VAL A 25 12.76 6.92 -3.06
CA VAL A 25 14.10 7.16 -2.51
C VAL A 25 14.62 5.94 -1.74
N VAL A 26 13.78 5.32 -0.90
CA VAL A 26 14.14 4.10 -0.17
C VAL A 26 14.51 2.98 -1.15
N ASN A 27 13.72 2.73 -2.19
CA ASN A 27 13.98 1.65 -3.14
C ASN A 27 15.32 1.82 -3.88
N ILE A 28 15.71 3.05 -4.22
CA ILE A 28 17.01 3.34 -4.84
C ILE A 28 18.16 3.00 -3.89
N LEU A 29 18.06 3.44 -2.63
CA LEU A 29 19.07 3.13 -1.61
C LEU A 29 19.17 1.63 -1.35
N LEU A 30 18.02 0.93 -1.31
CA LEU A 30 17.95 -0.52 -1.16
C LEU A 30 18.59 -1.24 -2.35
N LYS A 31 18.32 -0.82 -3.58
CA LYS A 31 18.94 -1.39 -4.79
C LYS A 31 20.46 -1.28 -4.70
N LYS A 32 20.98 -0.10 -4.34
CA LYS A 32 22.42 0.13 -4.21
C LYS A 32 23.11 -0.82 -3.24
N VAL A 33 22.56 -1.00 -2.03
CA VAL A 33 23.20 -1.88 -1.02
C VAL A 33 23.03 -3.37 -1.33
N LEU A 34 21.97 -3.75 -2.05
CA LEU A 34 21.78 -5.12 -2.54
C LEU A 34 22.79 -5.45 -3.66
N ASP A 35 23.07 -4.49 -4.55
CA ASP A 35 24.09 -4.64 -5.60
C ASP A 35 25.51 -4.73 -5.01
N GLU A 36 25.76 -4.08 -3.86
CA GLU A 36 26.99 -4.21 -3.07
C GLU A 36 27.09 -5.55 -2.31
N GLY A 37 26.06 -6.41 -2.38
CA GLY A 37 26.08 -7.79 -1.86
C GLY A 37 25.47 -7.99 -0.47
N MET A 38 24.77 -6.99 0.08
CA MET A 38 24.10 -7.12 1.38
C MET A 38 22.99 -8.17 1.33
N ASN A 39 22.88 -9.00 2.37
CA ASN A 39 21.83 -10.01 2.45
C ASN A 39 20.44 -9.36 2.64
N HIS A 40 19.47 -9.79 1.83
CA HIS A 40 18.11 -9.23 1.81
C HIS A 40 17.34 -9.44 3.12
N LEU A 41 17.46 -10.60 3.77
CA LEU A 41 16.76 -10.91 5.02
C LEU A 41 17.34 -10.12 6.20
N VAL A 42 18.66 -9.95 6.23
CA VAL A 42 19.35 -9.11 7.20
C VAL A 42 18.92 -7.66 7.07
N LEU A 43 18.87 -7.15 5.82
CA LEU A 43 18.40 -5.81 5.53
C LEU A 43 16.96 -5.60 6.05
N ILE A 44 16.05 -6.53 5.74
CA ILE A 44 14.65 -6.49 6.22
C ILE A 44 14.62 -6.46 7.75
N THR A 45 15.41 -7.30 8.40
CA THR A 45 15.45 -7.40 9.86
C THR A 45 15.89 -6.09 10.49
N PHE A 46 16.99 -5.49 10.02
CA PHE A 46 17.46 -4.22 10.55
C PHE A 46 16.47 -3.09 10.29
N ARG A 47 15.92 -3.01 9.07
CA ARG A 47 14.92 -2.01 8.68
C ARG A 47 13.70 -2.03 9.63
N LEU A 48 13.18 -3.23 9.93
CA LEU A 48 12.04 -3.39 10.84
C LEU A 48 12.41 -3.15 12.31
N SER A 49 13.63 -3.52 12.72
CA SER A 49 14.14 -3.25 14.07
C SER A 49 14.25 -1.75 14.33
N ILE A 50 14.82 -1.01 13.38
CA ILE A 50 14.96 0.45 13.47
C ILE A 50 13.60 1.13 13.44
N SER A 51 12.68 0.69 12.58
CA SER A 51 11.28 1.16 12.60
C SER A 51 10.65 1.01 13.99
N THR A 52 10.85 -0.15 14.62
CA THR A 52 10.33 -0.44 15.96
C THR A 52 10.92 0.52 17.00
N ILE A 53 12.24 0.65 17.04
CA ILE A 53 12.95 1.50 18.01
C ILE A 53 12.55 2.97 17.82
N PHE A 54 12.38 3.41 16.58
CA PHE A 54 12.00 4.78 16.24
C PHE A 54 10.53 5.07 16.58
N LEU A 55 9.60 4.17 16.23
CA LEU A 55 8.17 4.37 16.44
C LEU A 55 7.70 4.09 17.86
N ALA A 56 8.36 3.20 18.62
CA ALA A 56 7.98 2.86 19.97
C ALA A 56 7.84 4.07 20.92
N PRO A 57 8.84 4.99 21.02
CA PRO A 57 8.71 6.19 21.85
C PRO A 57 7.63 7.13 21.32
N ILE A 58 7.53 7.32 20.00
CA ILE A 58 6.52 8.19 19.37
C ILE A 58 5.11 7.67 19.71
N GLY A 59 4.86 6.38 19.51
CA GLY A 59 3.59 5.74 19.82
C GLY A 59 3.28 5.73 21.32
N TYR A 60 4.29 5.64 22.18
CA TYR A 60 4.10 5.76 23.63
C TYR A 60 3.69 7.18 24.02
N PHE A 61 4.48 8.21 23.67
CA PHE A 61 4.21 9.58 24.10
C PHE A 61 2.97 10.19 23.43
N TRP A 62 2.77 9.95 22.13
CA TRP A 62 1.70 10.58 21.36
C TRP A 62 0.34 9.91 21.59
N GLU A 63 0.31 8.59 21.81
CA GLU A 63 -0.94 7.82 21.87
C GLU A 63 -1.25 7.28 23.29
N ARG A 64 -0.47 7.63 24.34
CA ARG A 64 -0.65 7.11 25.71
C ARG A 64 -2.08 7.23 26.25
N ASN A 65 -2.76 8.34 25.96
CA ASN A 65 -4.09 8.64 26.50
C ASN A 65 -5.23 8.03 25.64
N SER A 66 -4.92 7.58 24.43
CA SER A 66 -5.91 7.08 23.48
C SER A 66 -5.77 5.59 23.18
N ARG A 67 -4.81 4.91 23.84
CA ARG A 67 -4.45 3.53 23.56
C ARG A 67 -5.48 2.57 24.18
N PRO A 68 -6.21 1.77 23.38
CA PRO A 68 -7.08 0.73 23.93
C PRO A 68 -6.25 -0.40 24.53
N LYS A 69 -6.86 -1.19 25.42
CA LYS A 69 -6.20 -2.34 26.04
C LYS A 69 -5.72 -3.34 24.96
N LEU A 70 -4.43 -3.70 25.01
CA LEU A 70 -3.85 -4.72 24.15
C LEU A 70 -4.37 -6.10 24.58
N THR A 71 -5.33 -6.63 23.83
CA THR A 71 -5.83 -8.00 24.03
C THR A 71 -4.95 -8.99 23.26
N PRO A 72 -4.85 -10.26 23.72
CA PRO A 72 -4.10 -11.30 22.99
C PRO A 72 -4.63 -11.50 21.57
N ARG A 73 -5.93 -11.28 21.36
CA ARG A 73 -6.54 -11.29 20.02
C ARG A 73 -5.95 -10.21 19.12
N ILE A 74 -5.81 -8.97 19.59
CA ILE A 74 -5.21 -7.87 18.82
C ILE A 74 -3.74 -8.18 18.53
N LEU A 75 -3.00 -8.72 19.50
CA LEU A 75 -1.60 -9.14 19.29
C LEU A 75 -1.48 -10.21 18.20
N CYS A 76 -2.35 -11.21 18.20
CA CYS A 76 -2.41 -12.22 17.14
C CYS A 76 -2.67 -11.58 15.77
N TYR A 77 -3.61 -10.63 15.66
CA TYR A 77 -3.83 -9.90 14.41
C TYR A 77 -2.61 -9.10 13.96
N LEU A 78 -1.92 -8.42 14.88
CA LEU A 78 -0.70 -7.65 14.56
C LEU A 78 0.47 -8.57 14.17
N PHE A 79 0.58 -9.74 14.79
CA PHE A 79 1.55 -10.77 14.42
C PHE A 79 1.30 -11.31 13.01
N CYS A 80 0.05 -11.65 12.69
CA CYS A 80 -0.34 -12.07 11.33
C CYS A 80 -0.17 -10.93 10.32
N SER A 81 -0.48 -9.69 10.71
CA SER A 81 -0.23 -8.50 9.88
C SER A 81 1.26 -8.31 9.59
N ALA A 82 2.14 -8.59 10.55
CA ALA A 82 3.58 -8.56 10.36
C ALA A 82 4.07 -9.65 9.40
N ILE A 83 3.52 -10.87 9.48
CA ILE A 83 3.81 -11.95 8.52
C ILE A 83 3.47 -11.49 7.11
N VAL A 84 2.26 -11.00 6.95
CA VAL A 84 1.69 -10.67 5.64
C VAL A 84 2.29 -9.38 5.07
N GLY A 85 2.45 -8.31 5.85
CA GLY A 85 2.84 -6.99 5.32
C GLY A 85 4.29 -6.57 5.53
N ALA A 86 5.04 -7.28 6.35
CA ALA A 86 6.44 -6.97 6.62
C ALA A 86 7.35 -8.12 6.18
N SER A 87 7.34 -9.24 6.89
CA SER A 87 8.35 -10.28 6.70
C SER A 87 8.23 -11.03 5.38
N LEU A 88 7.13 -11.77 5.15
CA LEU A 88 7.00 -12.61 3.95
C LEU A 88 6.85 -11.78 2.68
N THR A 89 6.08 -10.68 2.71
CA THR A 89 5.96 -9.81 1.52
C THR A 89 7.32 -9.30 1.07
N GLN A 90 8.12 -8.74 1.97
CA GLN A 90 9.42 -8.18 1.58
C GLN A 90 10.37 -9.30 1.13
N TYR A 91 10.37 -10.45 1.80
CA TYR A 91 11.17 -11.60 1.39
C TYR A 91 10.83 -12.07 -0.04
N PHE A 92 9.55 -12.38 -0.30
CA PHE A 92 9.13 -12.86 -1.62
C PHE A 92 9.31 -11.82 -2.72
N PHE A 93 9.13 -10.53 -2.41
CA PHE A 93 9.37 -9.45 -3.36
C PHE A 93 10.86 -9.35 -3.74
N LEU A 94 11.77 -9.35 -2.76
CA LEU A 94 13.21 -9.29 -3.02
C LEU A 94 13.72 -10.58 -3.70
N LEU A 95 13.23 -11.74 -3.29
CA LEU A 95 13.52 -13.02 -3.95
C LEU A 95 13.06 -13.01 -5.42
N GLY A 96 11.88 -12.44 -5.67
CA GLY A 96 11.33 -12.22 -6.99
C GLY A 96 12.23 -11.35 -7.88
N ILE A 97 12.70 -10.22 -7.34
CA ILE A 97 13.65 -9.34 -8.04
C ILE A 97 14.95 -10.07 -8.36
N GLN A 98 15.50 -10.83 -7.40
CA GLN A 98 16.77 -11.54 -7.56
C GLN A 98 16.75 -12.55 -8.72
N TYR A 99 15.63 -13.26 -8.93
CA TYR A 99 15.51 -14.26 -9.98
C TYR A 99 14.90 -13.75 -11.28
N THR A 100 14.39 -12.52 -11.30
CA THR A 100 13.79 -11.92 -12.50
C THR A 100 14.46 -10.60 -12.85
N SER A 101 13.80 -9.46 -12.59
CA SER A 101 14.32 -8.11 -12.72
C SER A 101 13.43 -7.14 -11.94
N ALA A 102 13.95 -5.96 -11.61
CA ALA A 102 13.17 -4.90 -10.99
C ALA A 102 11.97 -4.48 -11.85
N THR A 103 12.15 -4.33 -13.17
CA THR A 103 11.07 -3.98 -14.10
C THR A 103 9.97 -5.05 -14.15
N PHE A 104 10.35 -6.33 -14.08
CA PHE A 104 9.39 -7.43 -14.07
C PHE A 104 8.62 -7.49 -12.74
N ALA A 105 9.30 -7.32 -11.60
CA ALA A 105 8.68 -7.22 -10.28
C ALA A 105 7.70 -6.03 -10.18
N CYS A 106 8.06 -4.91 -10.81
CA CYS A 106 7.20 -3.74 -10.92
C CYS A 106 5.85 -4.07 -11.58
N ALA A 107 5.84 -4.95 -12.58
CA ALA A 107 4.58 -5.35 -13.21
C ALA A 107 3.59 -5.99 -12.23
N PHE A 108 4.08 -6.77 -11.28
CA PHE A 108 3.24 -7.39 -10.26
C PHE A 108 2.75 -6.37 -9.22
N VAL A 109 3.59 -5.43 -8.80
CA VAL A 109 3.16 -4.36 -7.88
C VAL A 109 2.07 -3.49 -8.51
N ASN A 110 2.04 -3.34 -9.83
CA ASN A 110 0.95 -2.63 -10.51
C ASN A 110 -0.39 -3.37 -10.47
N MET A 111 -0.39 -4.67 -10.16
CA MET A 111 -1.60 -5.46 -9.95
C MET A 111 -2.17 -5.36 -8.53
N VAL A 112 -1.42 -4.77 -7.58
CA VAL A 112 -1.85 -4.60 -6.19
C VAL A 112 -3.23 -3.91 -6.05
N PRO A 113 -3.54 -2.82 -6.78
CA PRO A 113 -4.86 -2.19 -6.69
C PRO A 113 -5.98 -3.15 -7.07
N VAL A 114 -5.76 -3.93 -8.12
CA VAL A 114 -6.72 -4.90 -8.69
C VAL A 114 -6.98 -6.03 -7.70
N LEU A 115 -5.91 -6.64 -7.19
CA LEU A 115 -5.99 -7.73 -6.22
C LEU A 115 -6.62 -7.24 -4.91
N THR A 116 -6.27 -6.04 -4.46
CA THR A 116 -6.85 -5.44 -3.26
C THR A 116 -8.35 -5.20 -3.44
N PHE A 117 -8.80 -4.73 -4.60
CA PHE A 117 -10.22 -4.55 -4.89
C PHE A 117 -10.97 -5.89 -4.87
N ILE A 118 -10.48 -6.90 -5.61
CA ILE A 118 -11.09 -8.23 -5.66
C ILE A 118 -11.18 -8.84 -4.26
N MET A 119 -10.10 -8.76 -3.47
CA MET A 119 -10.10 -9.28 -2.10
C MET A 119 -10.98 -8.47 -1.14
N ALA A 120 -11.19 -7.18 -1.37
CA ALA A 120 -12.06 -6.35 -0.52
C ALA A 120 -13.56 -6.71 -0.63
N LEU A 121 -14.00 -7.29 -1.76
CA LEU A 121 -15.39 -7.66 -2.02
C LEU A 121 -15.95 -8.72 -1.05
N PRO A 122 -15.33 -9.91 -0.85
CA PRO A 122 -15.84 -10.92 0.08
C PRO A 122 -15.90 -10.45 1.53
N PHE A 123 -14.98 -9.57 1.95
CA PHE A 123 -15.00 -8.98 3.30
C PHE A 123 -16.00 -7.82 3.44
N ARG A 124 -16.75 -7.47 2.38
CA ARG A 124 -17.67 -6.33 2.34
C ARG A 124 -17.03 -5.00 2.78
N ILE A 125 -15.72 -4.84 2.56
CA ILE A 125 -15.01 -3.58 2.85
C ILE A 125 -15.32 -2.55 1.77
N GLU A 126 -15.44 -3.02 0.53
CA GLU A 126 -15.99 -2.23 -0.58
C GLU A 126 -17.33 -2.83 -0.97
N THR A 127 -18.40 -2.06 -0.76
CA THR A 127 -19.73 -2.39 -1.26
C THR A 127 -19.94 -1.73 -2.62
N VAL A 128 -20.30 -2.54 -3.61
CA VAL A 128 -20.56 -2.07 -4.98
C VAL A 128 -22.05 -2.07 -5.22
N ASN A 129 -22.66 -0.88 -5.24
CA ASN A 129 -24.06 -0.74 -5.62
C ASN A 129 -24.17 -0.35 -7.09
N LEU A 130 -24.35 -1.35 -7.96
CA LEU A 130 -24.52 -1.19 -9.42
C LEU A 130 -25.71 -0.31 -9.82
N LYS A 131 -26.72 -0.17 -8.94
CA LYS A 131 -27.87 0.70 -9.18
C LYS A 131 -27.55 2.19 -8.96
N SER A 132 -26.48 2.50 -8.24
CA SER A 132 -26.07 3.87 -7.95
C SER A 132 -25.02 4.36 -8.97
N ASN A 133 -25.11 5.63 -9.35
CA ASN A 133 -24.11 6.27 -10.22
C ASN A 133 -22.71 6.24 -9.59
N GLY A 134 -22.62 6.29 -8.25
CA GLY A 134 -21.36 6.17 -7.51
C GLY A 134 -20.74 4.77 -7.62
N GLY A 135 -21.53 3.71 -7.42
CA GLY A 135 -21.07 2.33 -7.55
C GLY A 135 -20.66 1.96 -8.97
N ARG A 136 -21.36 2.46 -10.00
CA ARG A 136 -20.94 2.33 -11.42
C ARG A 136 -19.59 3.01 -11.67
N ALA A 137 -19.39 4.22 -11.14
CA ALA A 137 -18.11 4.92 -11.26
C ALA A 137 -16.97 4.19 -10.53
N LYS A 138 -17.22 3.54 -9.38
CA LYS A 138 -16.20 2.71 -8.71
C LYS A 138 -15.73 1.55 -9.58
N ILE A 139 -16.67 0.82 -10.20
CA ILE A 139 -16.33 -0.30 -11.09
C ILE A 139 -15.56 0.22 -12.31
N LEU A 140 -16.09 1.26 -12.96
CA LEU A 140 -15.45 1.83 -14.16
C LEU A 140 -14.04 2.33 -13.85
N GLY A 141 -13.86 3.08 -12.76
CA GLY A 141 -12.55 3.55 -12.31
C GLY A 141 -11.61 2.40 -11.95
N SER A 142 -12.13 1.33 -11.33
CA SER A 142 -11.34 0.12 -11.05
C SER A 142 -10.89 -0.58 -12.34
N VAL A 143 -11.78 -0.75 -13.31
CA VAL A 143 -11.46 -1.35 -14.62
C VAL A 143 -10.44 -0.49 -15.38
N ILE A 144 -10.56 0.83 -15.33
CA ILE A 144 -9.58 1.74 -15.94
C ILE A 144 -8.22 1.64 -15.21
N CYS A 145 -8.20 1.53 -13.88
CA CYS A 145 -6.94 1.29 -13.14
C CYS A 145 -6.30 -0.04 -13.54
N VAL A 146 -7.08 -1.11 -13.66
CA VAL A 146 -6.62 -2.43 -14.12
C VAL A 146 -6.03 -2.32 -15.53
N GLY A 147 -6.74 -1.65 -16.44
CA GLY A 147 -6.31 -1.43 -17.82
C GLY A 147 -5.03 -0.60 -17.90
N GLY A 148 -4.90 0.46 -17.08
CA GLY A 148 -3.70 1.28 -16.99
C GLY A 148 -2.50 0.51 -16.44
N ALA A 149 -2.71 -0.33 -15.41
CA ALA A 149 -1.67 -1.22 -14.89
C ALA A 149 -1.24 -2.28 -15.93
N LEU A 150 -2.18 -2.86 -16.66
CA LEU A 150 -1.89 -3.77 -17.78
C LEU A 150 -1.13 -3.05 -18.91
N LEU A 151 -1.49 -1.82 -19.23
CA LEU A 151 -0.78 -1.02 -20.24
C LEU A 151 0.66 -0.72 -19.81
N LEU A 152 0.88 -0.37 -18.54
CA LEU A 152 2.20 -0.12 -17.96
C LEU A 152 3.13 -1.35 -18.10
N THR A 153 2.55 -2.55 -18.12
CA THR A 153 3.29 -3.82 -18.07
C THR A 153 3.48 -4.48 -19.43
N LEU A 154 2.40 -4.53 -20.22
CA LEU A 154 2.38 -5.22 -21.52
C LEU A 154 2.87 -4.32 -22.65
N TYR A 155 2.73 -3.01 -22.51
CA TYR A 155 3.16 -2.04 -23.52
C TYR A 155 4.44 -1.35 -23.05
N LYS A 156 5.59 -1.71 -23.63
CA LYS A 156 6.85 -0.96 -23.44
C LYS A 156 6.88 0.30 -24.33
N GLY A 157 6.40 0.24 -25.56
CA GLY A 157 6.44 1.37 -26.50
C GLY A 157 7.88 1.80 -26.84
N MET A 158 8.06 2.99 -27.43
CA MET A 158 9.39 3.55 -27.71
C MET A 158 10.07 4.06 -26.43
N PRO A 159 11.40 3.90 -26.30
CA PRO A 159 12.16 4.57 -25.26
C PRO A 159 12.12 6.09 -25.51
N LEU A 160 11.72 6.85 -24.49
CA LEU A 160 11.52 8.30 -24.59
C LEU A 160 12.84 9.08 -24.68
N PHE A 161 13.95 8.47 -24.27
CA PHE A 161 15.29 9.05 -24.35
C PHE A 161 16.19 8.14 -25.19
N LYS A 162 16.68 8.66 -26.33
CA LYS A 162 17.71 8.00 -27.14
C LYS A 162 19.07 8.30 -26.50
N HIS A 163 19.72 7.29 -25.93
CA HIS A 163 21.15 7.32 -25.65
C HIS A 163 21.84 6.25 -26.51
N PRO A 164 23.03 6.54 -27.08
CA PRO A 164 23.74 5.56 -27.88
C PRO A 164 24.30 4.50 -26.93
N ARG A 165 23.75 3.28 -26.95
CA ARG A 165 24.41 2.14 -26.31
C ARG A 165 25.05 1.27 -27.37
N SER A 166 26.35 1.10 -27.18
CA SER A 166 27.26 0.19 -27.84
C SER A 166 26.63 -1.19 -28.02
N GLN A 167 26.48 -1.59 -29.28
CA GLN A 167 26.38 -2.97 -29.67
C GLN A 167 27.72 -3.65 -29.35
N ALA A 168 27.69 -4.78 -28.65
CA ALA A 168 28.75 -5.76 -28.70
C ALA A 168 28.12 -7.14 -28.98
N LEU A 169 28.27 -7.54 -30.25
CA LEU A 169 28.27 -8.90 -30.81
C LEU A 169 29.26 -9.81 -30.04
N ALA A 170 29.29 -11.16 -30.05
CA ALA A 170 28.65 -12.23 -30.81
C ALA A 170 28.90 -13.60 -30.07
N PRO A 171 29.06 -14.78 -30.72
CA PRO A 171 28.24 -15.98 -30.51
C PRO A 171 29.01 -17.16 -29.86
N THR A 172 28.45 -18.37 -29.97
CA THR A 172 29.05 -19.73 -29.77
C THR A 172 28.89 -20.40 -28.40
N MET A 173 28.13 -21.52 -28.36
CA MET A 173 28.50 -22.84 -27.78
C MET A 173 27.24 -23.68 -27.50
N ALA A 174 26.82 -24.51 -28.47
CA ALA A 174 25.48 -25.10 -28.53
C ALA A 174 25.19 -26.31 -27.61
N ASN A 175 26.17 -26.90 -26.90
CA ASN A 175 25.94 -28.18 -26.21
C ASN A 175 26.09 -28.19 -24.67
N ALA A 176 26.36 -27.04 -24.03
CA ALA A 176 26.25 -26.86 -22.57
C ALA A 176 24.94 -26.15 -22.13
N ILE A 177 24.07 -25.86 -23.10
CA ILE A 177 22.92 -24.96 -22.94
C ILE A 177 21.71 -25.63 -22.29
N LYS A 178 21.49 -26.95 -22.41
CA LYS A 178 20.25 -27.59 -21.93
C LYS A 178 20.12 -27.70 -20.40
N LEU A 179 21.22 -27.91 -19.66
CA LEU A 179 21.18 -27.97 -18.18
C LEU A 179 21.19 -26.56 -17.55
N SER A 180 21.91 -25.62 -18.17
CA SER A 180 21.98 -24.22 -17.76
C SER A 180 20.71 -23.43 -18.13
N SER A 181 20.02 -23.78 -19.22
CA SER A 181 18.71 -23.24 -19.57
C SER A 181 17.61 -23.75 -18.66
N SER A 182 17.63 -25.04 -18.28
CA SER A 182 16.65 -25.64 -17.35
C SER A 182 16.74 -25.00 -15.96
N ARG A 183 17.93 -24.90 -15.36
CA ARG A 183 18.11 -24.19 -14.07
C ARG A 183 17.77 -22.71 -14.15
N ARG A 184 18.02 -22.05 -15.29
CA ARG A 184 17.65 -20.64 -15.50
C ARG A 184 16.13 -20.47 -15.59
N ALA A 185 15.45 -21.37 -16.29
CA ALA A 185 13.99 -21.39 -16.40
C ALA A 185 13.34 -21.72 -15.05
N GLU A 186 13.89 -22.67 -14.29
CA GLU A 186 13.45 -23.01 -12.94
C GLU A 186 13.57 -21.80 -12.00
N ARG A 187 14.76 -21.17 -11.93
CA ARG A 187 14.98 -19.95 -11.13
C ARG A 187 14.02 -18.82 -11.51
N TRP A 188 13.86 -18.57 -12.80
CA TRP A 188 12.92 -17.56 -13.30
C TRP A 188 11.48 -17.88 -12.88
N THR A 189 11.07 -19.15 -12.96
CA THR A 189 9.74 -19.60 -12.52
C THR A 189 9.54 -19.41 -11.02
N ILE A 190 10.53 -19.73 -10.20
CA ILE A 190 10.53 -19.47 -8.74
C ILE A 190 10.38 -17.97 -8.48
N GLY A 191 11.09 -17.12 -9.24
CA GLY A 191 10.97 -15.68 -9.17
C GLY A 191 9.55 -15.18 -9.50
N CYS A 192 8.94 -15.69 -10.57
CA CYS A 192 7.54 -15.38 -10.92
C CYS A 192 6.57 -15.78 -9.80
N LEU A 193 6.70 -16.99 -9.26
CA LEU A 193 5.85 -17.47 -8.18
C LEU A 193 6.02 -16.62 -6.91
N ALA A 194 7.26 -16.27 -6.56
CA ALA A 194 7.56 -15.38 -5.46
C ALA A 194 6.91 -14.01 -5.62
N LEU A 195 6.96 -13.41 -6.82
CA LEU A 195 6.30 -12.13 -7.09
C LEU A 195 4.77 -12.21 -6.98
N ILE A 196 4.15 -13.29 -7.46
CA ILE A 196 2.70 -13.52 -7.30
C ILE A 196 2.34 -13.55 -5.81
N VAL A 197 3.04 -14.39 -5.04
CA VAL A 197 2.80 -14.53 -3.60
C VAL A 197 3.04 -13.21 -2.86
N GLY A 198 4.15 -12.53 -3.12
CA GLY A 198 4.46 -11.24 -2.52
C GLY A 198 3.40 -10.17 -2.82
N THR A 199 2.86 -10.15 -4.03
CA THR A 199 1.82 -9.19 -4.43
C THR A 199 0.47 -9.49 -3.77
N MET A 200 0.11 -10.77 -3.66
CA MET A 200 -1.08 -11.21 -2.94
C MET A 200 -0.98 -10.87 -1.44
N LEU A 201 0.18 -11.10 -0.83
CA LEU A 201 0.44 -10.76 0.56
C LEU A 201 0.38 -9.23 0.78
N TRP A 202 1.01 -8.44 -0.08
CA TRP A 202 0.95 -6.97 0.01
C TRP A 202 -0.47 -6.44 -0.09
N SER A 203 -1.24 -6.96 -1.05
CA SER A 203 -2.66 -6.61 -1.22
C SER A 203 -3.50 -7.03 -0.01
N SER A 204 -3.21 -8.20 0.58
CA SER A 204 -3.85 -8.70 1.80
C SER A 204 -3.51 -7.84 3.02
N TRP A 205 -2.31 -7.28 3.09
CA TRP A 205 -1.91 -6.40 4.18
C TRP A 205 -2.81 -5.15 4.26
N PHE A 206 -3.13 -4.51 3.14
CA PHE A 206 -4.07 -3.37 3.14
C PHE A 206 -5.44 -3.75 3.74
N ILE A 207 -5.95 -4.94 3.40
CA ILE A 207 -7.20 -5.49 3.93
C ILE A 207 -7.10 -5.73 5.44
N ILE A 208 -6.04 -6.38 5.91
CA ILE A 208 -5.79 -6.61 7.34
C ILE A 208 -5.68 -5.27 8.08
N GLN A 209 -4.97 -4.30 7.50
CA GLN A 209 -4.75 -2.99 8.10
C GLN A 209 -6.06 -2.21 8.27
N SER A 210 -7.04 -2.40 7.38
CA SER A 210 -8.37 -1.81 7.53
C SER A 210 -9.12 -2.35 8.76
N HIS A 211 -8.89 -3.62 9.12
CA HIS A 211 -9.47 -4.23 10.32
C HIS A 211 -8.70 -3.84 11.58
N VAL A 212 -7.36 -3.82 11.51
CA VAL A 212 -6.50 -3.36 12.60
C VAL A 212 -6.83 -1.91 12.97
N GLY A 213 -6.96 -1.03 11.98
CA GLY A 213 -7.29 0.38 12.21
C GLY A 213 -8.67 0.64 12.84
N LYS A 214 -9.60 -0.32 12.72
CA LYS A 214 -10.91 -0.29 13.41
C LYS A 214 -10.82 -0.77 14.87
N ARG A 215 -10.05 -1.83 15.13
CA ARG A 215 -9.94 -2.44 16.48
C ARG A 215 -8.89 -1.78 17.36
N TYR A 216 -7.85 -1.22 16.75
CA TYR A 216 -6.73 -0.57 17.41
C TYR A 216 -6.39 0.73 16.65
N PRO A 217 -7.10 1.83 16.94
CA PRO A 217 -7.04 3.06 16.13
C PRO A 217 -5.72 3.83 16.20
N CYS A 218 -4.75 3.37 17.00
CA CYS A 218 -3.43 3.94 17.24
C CYS A 218 -2.42 3.46 16.18
N GLN A 219 -2.14 4.27 15.15
CA GLN A 219 -1.35 3.87 13.98
C GLN A 219 0.15 3.75 14.30
N TYR A 220 0.70 4.65 15.11
CA TYR A 220 2.12 4.58 15.49
C TYR A 220 2.40 3.34 16.32
N SER A 221 1.57 3.10 17.34
CA SER A 221 1.68 1.95 18.21
C SER A 221 1.43 0.60 17.50
N SER A 222 0.42 0.52 16.62
CA SER A 222 0.19 -0.72 15.86
C SER A 222 1.31 -1.02 14.88
N THR A 223 1.81 -0.03 14.15
CA THR A 223 2.95 -0.20 13.24
C THR A 223 4.24 -0.54 13.98
N ALA A 224 4.47 0.01 15.18
CA ALA A 224 5.61 -0.36 16.01
C ALA A 224 5.56 -1.84 16.42
N ILE A 225 4.40 -2.32 16.90
CA ILE A 225 4.23 -3.73 17.29
C ILE A 225 4.32 -4.66 16.07
N MET A 226 3.75 -4.25 14.93
CA MET A 226 3.85 -5.00 13.68
C MET A 226 5.31 -5.07 13.19
N SER A 227 6.05 -3.96 13.26
CA SER A 227 7.47 -3.92 12.90
C SER A 227 8.31 -4.78 13.84
N PHE A 228 7.97 -4.82 15.14
CA PHE A 228 8.64 -5.67 16.12
C PHE A 228 8.47 -7.15 15.79
N PHE A 229 7.24 -7.59 15.56
CA PHE A 229 6.98 -8.98 15.16
C PHE A 229 7.61 -9.29 13.80
N GLY A 230 7.59 -8.35 12.86
CA GLY A 230 8.20 -8.51 11.55
C GLY A 230 9.72 -8.66 11.63
N ALA A 231 10.38 -7.91 12.51
CA ALA A 231 11.81 -8.03 12.79
C ALA A 231 12.16 -9.42 13.35
N ILE A 232 11.38 -9.91 14.32
CA ILE A 232 11.57 -11.27 14.85
C ILE A 232 11.39 -12.33 13.76
N GLN A 233 10.31 -12.23 12.99
CA GLN A 233 9.99 -13.20 11.94
C GLN A 233 11.07 -13.21 10.83
N SER A 234 11.51 -12.03 10.39
CA SER A 234 12.58 -11.91 9.39
C SER A 234 13.93 -12.38 9.91
N ALA A 235 14.24 -12.12 11.20
CA ALA A 235 15.44 -12.63 11.83
C ALA A 235 15.44 -14.17 11.89
N LEU A 236 14.33 -14.76 12.33
CA LEU A 236 14.17 -16.22 12.37
C LEU A 236 14.29 -16.83 10.98
N LEU A 237 13.69 -16.21 9.96
CA LEU A 237 13.83 -16.65 8.58
C LEU A 237 15.29 -16.55 8.10
N SER A 238 15.97 -15.44 8.40
CA SER A 238 17.39 -15.23 8.08
C SER A 238 18.28 -16.29 8.69
N LEU A 239 18.13 -16.56 10.00
CA LEU A 239 18.92 -17.56 10.72
C LEU A 239 18.62 -18.99 10.27
N SER A 240 17.40 -19.24 9.79
CA SER A 240 16.99 -20.54 9.25
C SER A 240 17.58 -20.80 7.86
N THR A 241 17.67 -19.76 7.01
CA THR A 241 18.22 -19.86 5.65
C THR A 241 19.74 -19.75 5.61
N SER A 242 20.35 -18.97 6.50
CA SER A 242 21.79 -18.74 6.55
C SER A 242 22.26 -18.63 7.99
N ARG A 243 23.11 -19.57 8.42
CA ARG A 243 23.63 -19.63 9.80
C ARG A 243 24.89 -18.81 10.02
N ASP A 244 25.48 -18.25 8.97
CA ASP A 244 26.70 -17.45 9.07
C ASP A 244 26.40 -16.10 9.71
N LEU A 245 26.94 -15.84 10.90
CA LEU A 245 26.74 -14.56 11.60
C LEU A 245 27.49 -13.40 10.94
N SER A 246 28.42 -13.68 10.02
CA SER A 246 29.20 -12.66 9.31
C SER A 246 28.34 -11.77 8.40
N ILE A 247 27.20 -12.27 7.92
CA ILE A 247 26.26 -11.51 7.06
C ILE A 247 25.52 -10.40 7.83
N TRP A 248 25.52 -10.47 9.16
CA TRP A 248 24.86 -9.49 10.04
C TRP A 248 25.74 -8.28 10.35
N VAL A 249 27.03 -8.36 10.04
CA VAL A 249 27.97 -7.27 10.27
C VAL A 249 27.80 -6.24 9.17
N LEU A 250 27.29 -5.05 9.53
CA LEU A 250 27.26 -3.88 8.65
C LEU A 250 28.70 -3.35 8.52
N ARG A 251 29.25 -3.38 7.30
CA ARG A 251 30.66 -3.04 7.02
C ARG A 251 30.79 -1.66 6.39
N GLY A 252 29.75 -1.18 5.69
CA GLY A 252 29.77 0.07 4.93
C GLY A 252 29.02 1.23 5.58
N LYS A 253 29.53 2.46 5.41
CA LYS A 253 28.79 3.70 5.75
C LYS A 253 27.47 3.81 4.99
N VAL A 254 27.46 3.39 3.72
CA VAL A 254 26.28 3.40 2.85
C VAL A 254 25.23 2.42 3.35
N GLU A 255 25.64 1.20 3.75
CA GLU A 255 24.74 0.20 4.35
C GLU A 255 24.05 0.75 5.60
N ILE A 256 24.81 1.35 6.52
CA ILE A 256 24.28 1.91 7.77
C ILE A 256 23.27 3.03 7.48
N ILE A 257 23.62 3.99 6.61
CA ILE A 257 22.73 5.11 6.26
C ILE A 257 21.45 4.59 5.59
N THR A 258 21.56 3.65 4.66
CA THR A 258 20.42 3.06 3.97
C THR A 258 19.49 2.33 4.93
N VAL A 259 20.04 1.55 5.84
CA VAL A 259 19.27 0.77 6.82
C VAL A 259 18.58 1.70 7.83
N LEU A 260 19.24 2.76 8.29
CA LEU A 260 18.64 3.80 9.14
C LEU A 260 17.49 4.52 8.43
N TYR A 261 17.75 5.06 7.22
CA TYR A 261 16.75 5.81 6.46
C TYR A 261 15.56 4.93 6.07
N SER A 262 15.81 3.74 5.53
CA SER A 262 14.74 2.80 5.15
C SER A 262 13.94 2.31 6.36
N GLY A 263 14.57 2.19 7.53
CA GLY A 263 13.91 1.81 8.77
C GLY A 263 13.01 2.92 9.31
N MET A 264 13.55 4.12 9.52
CA MET A 264 12.84 5.26 10.10
C MET A 264 11.74 5.79 9.16
N ILE A 265 12.08 5.97 7.89
CA ILE A 265 11.18 6.57 6.90
C ILE A 265 10.35 5.48 6.24
N GLY A 266 10.99 4.51 5.59
CA GLY A 266 10.29 3.49 4.77
C GLY A 266 9.39 2.56 5.57
N SER A 267 9.91 1.89 6.60
CA SER A 267 9.11 1.00 7.47
C SER A 267 8.46 1.71 8.65
N GLY A 268 8.96 2.87 9.04
CA GLY A 268 8.41 3.66 10.13
C GLY A 268 7.28 4.57 9.65
N LEU A 269 7.64 5.80 9.25
CA LEU A 269 6.67 6.84 8.90
C LEU A 269 5.77 6.47 7.72
N CYS A 270 6.31 5.87 6.65
CA CYS A 270 5.52 5.54 5.48
C CYS A 270 4.49 4.44 5.77
N TYR A 271 4.83 3.40 6.56
CA TYR A 271 3.85 2.38 6.97
C TYR A 271 2.77 2.96 7.87
N VAL A 272 3.12 3.85 8.81
CA VAL A 272 2.14 4.60 9.61
C VAL A 272 1.22 5.45 8.73
N GLY A 273 1.80 6.16 7.76
CA GLY A 273 1.06 6.99 6.81
C GLY A 273 0.11 6.18 5.94
N MET A 274 0.55 5.04 5.40
CA MET A 274 -0.30 4.12 4.64
C MET A 274 -1.42 3.58 5.52
N ALA A 275 -1.11 3.13 6.74
CA ALA A 275 -2.10 2.64 7.69
C ALA A 275 -3.16 3.70 8.04
N TRP A 276 -2.73 4.96 8.19
CA TRP A 276 -3.62 6.09 8.37
C TRP A 276 -4.50 6.36 7.14
N CYS A 277 -3.93 6.30 5.92
CA CYS A 277 -4.68 6.41 4.67
C CYS A 277 -5.71 5.29 4.51
N VAL A 278 -5.35 4.05 4.85
CA VAL A 278 -6.28 2.90 4.86
C VAL A 278 -7.42 3.15 5.82
N LYS A 279 -7.14 3.64 7.04
CA LYS A 279 -8.18 3.97 8.02
C LYS A 279 -9.12 5.09 7.53
N LYS A 280 -8.59 6.09 6.82
CA LYS A 280 -9.35 7.27 6.39
C LYS A 280 -10.15 7.06 5.10
N ARG A 281 -9.56 6.41 4.11
CA ARG A 281 -10.12 6.29 2.74
C ARG A 281 -10.33 4.84 2.29
N GLY A 282 -9.84 3.87 3.04
CA GLY A 282 -9.98 2.44 2.76
C GLY A 282 -8.75 1.83 2.08
N PRO A 283 -8.70 0.49 2.03
CA PRO A 283 -7.54 -0.25 1.49
C PRO A 283 -7.37 -0.06 -0.01
N VAL A 284 -8.45 -0.08 -0.80
CA VAL A 284 -8.38 0.07 -2.26
C VAL A 284 -7.85 1.44 -2.67
N PHE A 285 -8.24 2.49 -1.95
CA PHE A 285 -7.70 3.84 -2.18
C PHE A 285 -6.19 3.86 -2.03
N THR A 286 -5.69 3.34 -0.91
CA THR A 286 -4.25 3.36 -0.59
C THR A 286 -3.47 2.48 -1.57
N ALA A 287 -3.99 1.28 -1.86
CA ALA A 287 -3.38 0.33 -2.79
C ALA A 287 -3.24 0.90 -4.21
N ALA A 288 -4.18 1.73 -4.66
CA ALA A 288 -4.17 2.29 -6.00
C ALA A 288 -3.04 3.29 -6.28
N PHE A 289 -2.35 3.78 -5.25
CA PHE A 289 -1.14 4.58 -5.38
C PHE A 289 0.14 3.74 -5.56
N SER A 290 0.10 2.42 -5.35
CA SER A 290 1.29 1.56 -5.47
C SER A 290 2.06 1.70 -6.80
N PRO A 291 1.41 1.89 -7.97
CA PRO A 291 2.12 2.17 -9.23
C PRO A 291 2.94 3.48 -9.22
N LEU A 292 2.52 4.51 -8.46
CA LEU A 292 3.20 5.81 -8.39
C LEU A 292 4.59 5.71 -7.79
N VAL A 293 4.81 4.81 -6.83
CA VAL A 293 6.14 4.53 -6.27
C VAL A 293 7.14 4.17 -7.38
N GLN A 294 6.71 3.37 -8.36
CA GLN A 294 7.57 2.94 -9.46
C GLN A 294 7.88 4.04 -10.43
N ILE A 295 6.87 4.86 -10.74
CA ILE A 295 7.01 5.98 -11.66
C ILE A 295 8.01 6.99 -11.09
N MET A 296 7.85 7.32 -9.80
CA MET A 296 8.78 8.19 -9.10
C MET A 296 10.18 7.58 -9.01
N ALA A 297 10.30 6.29 -8.67
CA ALA A 297 11.59 5.60 -8.65
C ALA A 297 12.27 5.61 -10.03
N ALA A 298 11.51 5.36 -11.10
CA ALA A 298 12.02 5.39 -12.46
C ALA A 298 12.47 6.81 -12.88
N MET A 299 11.76 7.87 -12.45
CA MET A 299 12.19 9.25 -12.69
C MET A 299 13.55 9.57 -12.06
N PHE A 300 13.84 9.01 -10.88
CA PHE A 300 15.13 9.16 -10.21
C PHE A 300 16.24 8.23 -10.75
N ASP A 301 15.87 7.05 -11.27
CA ASP A 301 16.81 6.09 -11.88
C ASP A 301 17.31 6.55 -13.26
N ILE A 302 16.62 7.45 -13.96
CA ILE A 302 17.09 8.00 -15.26
C ILE A 302 18.46 8.70 -15.12
N PRO A 303 18.64 9.68 -14.22
CA PRO A 303 19.94 10.37 -14.08
C PRO A 303 21.04 9.49 -13.45
N ILE A 304 20.68 8.45 -12.68
CA ILE A 304 21.63 7.70 -11.84
C ILE A 304 22.00 6.33 -12.45
N LEU A 305 21.06 5.65 -13.11
CA LEU A 305 21.19 4.25 -13.53
C LEU A 305 21.10 4.01 -15.05
N HIS A 306 20.81 5.05 -15.84
CA HIS A 306 20.67 4.96 -17.31
C HIS A 306 19.60 3.92 -17.77
N GLU A 307 18.56 3.69 -16.97
CA GLU A 307 17.42 2.86 -17.39
C GLU A 307 16.46 3.66 -18.28
N GLN A 308 15.90 2.99 -19.31
CA GLN A 308 15.04 3.64 -20.31
C GLN A 308 13.61 3.78 -19.79
N LEU A 309 13.12 5.02 -19.69
CA LEU A 309 11.68 5.27 -19.56
C LEU A 309 10.97 4.96 -20.87
N ASN A 310 9.99 4.08 -20.74
CA ASN A 310 9.22 3.49 -21.82
C ASN A 310 7.89 4.25 -21.97
N LEU A 311 7.50 4.62 -23.20
CA LEU A 311 6.27 5.36 -23.47
C LEU A 311 5.03 4.70 -22.85
N GLY A 312 4.97 3.37 -22.84
CA GLY A 312 3.85 2.66 -22.25
C GLY A 312 3.81 2.68 -20.73
N SER A 313 4.96 2.87 -20.06
CA SER A 313 4.98 3.15 -18.63
C SER A 313 4.33 4.50 -18.32
N LEU A 314 4.68 5.55 -19.08
CA LEU A 314 4.10 6.88 -18.93
C LEU A 314 2.58 6.89 -19.22
N LEU A 315 2.16 6.31 -20.34
CA LEU A 315 0.74 6.23 -20.69
C LEU A 315 -0.05 5.39 -19.69
N GLY A 316 0.46 4.22 -19.29
CA GLY A 316 -0.18 3.38 -18.27
C GLY A 316 -0.38 4.11 -16.95
N SER A 317 0.62 4.90 -16.54
CA SER A 317 0.57 5.76 -15.35
C SER A 317 -0.55 6.79 -15.39
N ILE A 318 -0.67 7.51 -16.51
CA ILE A 318 -1.72 8.52 -16.72
C ILE A 318 -3.09 7.84 -16.65
N VAL A 319 -3.25 6.67 -17.28
CA VAL A 319 -4.50 5.90 -17.26
C VAL A 319 -4.84 5.42 -15.84
N VAL A 320 -3.85 4.97 -15.06
CA VAL A 320 -4.05 4.61 -13.63
C VAL A 320 -4.54 5.82 -12.84
N ILE A 321 -3.93 7.00 -13.02
CA ILE A 321 -4.34 8.25 -12.34
C ILE A 321 -5.79 8.63 -12.70
N ILE A 322 -6.16 8.52 -13.98
CA ILE A 322 -7.52 8.79 -14.45
C ILE A 322 -8.51 7.79 -13.83
N GLY A 323 -8.19 6.49 -13.84
CA GLY A 323 -9.02 5.46 -13.23
C GLY A 323 -9.23 5.68 -11.73
N LEU A 324 -8.17 6.07 -11.04
CA LEU A 324 -8.16 6.45 -9.63
C LEU A 324 -9.11 7.60 -9.34
N TYR A 325 -9.05 8.65 -10.17
CA TYR A 325 -9.91 9.81 -10.06
C TYR A 325 -11.39 9.41 -10.19
N ILE A 326 -11.72 8.60 -11.20
CA ILE A 326 -13.10 8.13 -11.45
C ILE A 326 -13.61 7.26 -10.30
N LEU A 327 -12.77 6.34 -9.80
CA LEU A 327 -13.10 5.47 -8.66
C LEU A 327 -13.41 6.30 -7.41
N LEU A 328 -12.60 7.32 -7.16
CA LEU A 328 -12.73 8.19 -6.01
C LEU A 328 -13.92 9.13 -6.11
N TRP A 329 -14.19 9.66 -7.30
CA TRP A 329 -15.40 10.42 -7.57
C TRP A 329 -16.64 9.57 -7.27
N GLY A 330 -16.62 8.28 -7.64
CA GLY A 330 -17.65 7.31 -7.28
C GLY A 330 -17.83 7.14 -5.77
N LYS A 331 -16.73 7.00 -5.03
CA LYS A 331 -16.75 6.92 -3.54
C LYS A 331 -17.29 8.21 -2.91
N ASN A 332 -16.83 9.37 -3.37
CA ASN A 332 -17.27 10.65 -2.79
C ASN A 332 -18.76 10.88 -3.01
N LYS A 333 -19.27 10.52 -4.20
CA LYS A 333 -20.68 10.63 -4.54
C LYS A 333 -21.56 9.73 -3.68
N GLU A 334 -21.12 8.51 -3.34
CA GLU A 334 -21.85 7.66 -2.39
C GLU A 334 -21.87 8.24 -0.97
N VAL A 335 -20.75 8.78 -0.49
CA VAL A 335 -20.68 9.42 0.84
C VAL A 335 -21.60 10.64 0.90
N GLN A 336 -21.61 11.48 -0.14
CA GLN A 336 -22.51 12.62 -0.24
C GLN A 336 -23.98 12.18 -0.28
N ASN A 337 -24.32 11.16 -1.07
CA ASN A 337 -25.68 10.62 -1.14
C ASN A 337 -26.14 10.00 0.19
N TYR A 338 -25.22 9.40 0.96
CA TYR A 338 -25.54 8.86 2.28
C TYR A 338 -25.74 9.99 3.31
N ALA A 339 -24.88 11.01 3.28
CA ALA A 339 -25.02 12.18 4.13
C ALA A 339 -26.30 12.98 3.84
N SER A 340 -26.71 13.09 2.58
CA SER A 340 -27.97 13.74 2.21
C SER A 340 -29.18 12.94 2.69
N LYS A 341 -29.12 11.59 2.62
CA LYS A 341 -30.18 10.73 3.16
C LYS A 341 -30.32 10.88 4.69
N ILE A 342 -29.21 10.84 5.43
CA ILE A 342 -29.24 11.09 6.88
C ILE A 342 -29.79 12.49 7.19
N ALA A 343 -29.41 13.50 6.40
CA ALA A 343 -29.92 14.86 6.58
C ALA A 343 -31.42 14.98 6.26
N GLN A 344 -31.94 14.19 5.32
CA GLN A 344 -33.38 14.10 5.04
C GLN A 344 -34.12 13.38 6.16
N GLU A 345 -33.64 12.20 6.59
CA GLU A 345 -34.22 11.47 7.72
C GLU A 345 -34.24 12.32 9.00
N ALA A 346 -33.16 13.05 9.28
CA ALA A 346 -33.12 13.98 10.42
C ALA A 346 -34.10 15.16 10.28
N LYS A 347 -34.38 15.63 9.06
CA LYS A 347 -35.41 16.66 8.83
C LYS A 347 -36.82 16.10 9.00
N GLU A 348 -37.08 14.91 8.48
CA GLU A 348 -38.37 14.22 8.61
C GLU A 348 -38.70 13.93 10.07
N ILE A 349 -37.72 13.45 10.87
CA ILE A 349 -37.87 13.26 12.31
C ILE A 349 -38.21 14.59 13.01
N ARG A 350 -37.51 15.68 12.65
CA ARG A 350 -37.74 17.00 13.25
C ARG A 350 -39.10 17.58 12.88
N GLU A 351 -39.57 17.37 11.65
CA GLU A 351 -40.91 17.77 11.21
C GLU A 351 -42.00 16.95 11.92
N GLN A 352 -41.80 15.64 12.11
CA GLN A 352 -42.70 14.80 12.90
C GLN A 352 -42.77 15.22 14.37
N GLU A 353 -41.64 15.53 15.02
CA GLU A 353 -41.62 16.06 16.39
C GLU A 353 -42.36 17.40 16.51
N THR A 354 -42.19 18.29 15.51
CA THR A 354 -42.86 19.59 15.49
C THR A 354 -44.37 19.42 15.30
N GLN A 355 -44.81 18.53 14.41
CA GLN A 355 -46.23 18.20 14.22
C GLN A 355 -46.85 17.59 15.49
N LEU A 356 -46.13 16.69 16.17
CA LEU A 356 -46.60 16.08 17.41
C LEU A 356 -46.77 17.12 18.54
N GLN A 357 -45.82 18.05 18.67
CA GLN A 357 -45.92 19.16 19.63
C GLN A 357 -47.10 20.08 19.32
N VAL A 358 -47.34 20.42 18.05
CA VAL A 358 -48.50 21.25 17.65
C VAL A 358 -49.82 20.56 17.98
N ILE A 359 -49.92 19.24 17.76
CA ILE A 359 -51.12 18.46 18.09
C ILE A 359 -51.34 18.42 19.61
N THR A 360 -50.28 18.26 20.41
CA THR A 360 -50.38 18.20 21.88
C THR A 360 -50.85 19.54 22.44
N VAL A 361 -50.28 20.66 21.95
CA VAL A 361 -50.72 22.01 22.34
C VAL A 361 -52.15 22.28 21.89
N SER A 362 -52.55 21.83 20.69
CA SER A 362 -53.94 21.98 20.23
C SER A 362 -54.93 21.16 21.05
N CYS A 363 -54.58 19.96 21.50
CA CYS A 363 -55.41 19.15 22.38
C CYS A 363 -55.59 19.80 23.76
N ASP A 364 -54.54 20.38 24.33
CA ASP A 364 -54.60 21.10 25.61
C ASP A 364 -55.50 22.36 25.53
N LEU A 365 -55.54 23.03 24.37
CA LEU A 365 -56.45 24.16 24.14
C LEU A 365 -57.90 23.76 23.80
N SER A 366 -58.14 22.50 23.40
CA SER A 366 -59.46 22.01 22.97
C SER A 366 -60.23 21.30 24.08
N CYS A 367 -59.61 20.99 25.22
CA CYS A 367 -60.29 20.45 26.39
C CYS A 367 -61.08 21.57 27.08
N PRO A 368 -62.43 21.58 27.02
CA PRO A 368 -63.21 22.47 27.86
C PRO A 368 -63.02 21.99 29.29
N GLU A 369 -62.63 22.89 30.19
CA GLU A 369 -62.69 22.64 31.63
C GLU A 369 -64.10 22.16 31.99
N ALA A 370 -64.24 20.85 32.22
CA ALA A 370 -65.43 20.29 32.82
C ALA A 370 -65.45 20.76 34.27
N LYS A 371 -66.41 21.65 34.54
CA LYS A 371 -66.75 22.24 35.85
C LYS A 371 -66.72 21.26 37.02
#